data_AF-A0A7U7L999-F1
#
_entry.id   AF-A0A7U7L999-F1
#
_cell.length_a   1.000
_cell.length_b   1.000
_cell.length_c   1.000
_cell.angle_alpha   90.00
_cell.angle_beta   90.00
_cell.angle_gamma   90.00
#
_symmetry.space_group_name_H-M   'P 1'
#
loop_
_entity.id
_entity.type
_entity.pdbx_description
1 polymer ?
#
loop_
_entity_poly.entity_id
_entity_poly.type
_entity_poly.pdbx_seq_one_letter_code
_entity_poly.pdbx_strand_id
1 'polypeptide(L)'
;MTKEIVTFKGFNKDLKCRDFQFEIGKTFHHDGKVEACGSGFHACECPFDVFSYYPPAESRYAETISFGVTDRKEEGDTKIASASITIKAELTLPQFIQRGIEWIWSKIDKSLEQQIMTGDWSAATNTGYQSAATNTGYQSAATNTGDWSAATNTGDRSAATNTGNRSAATNTGDWSAATNTGDRSAATNTGNRSAATNTGYQSAATNTGNRSAATNTGNWSAATNTGYWSAATNTG
;
A
#
# COMPACT_ATOMS: atom_id res chain seq x y z
N MET A 1 -27.50 -12.88 35.46
CA MET A 1 -26.09 -12.45 35.57
C MET A 1 -25.99 -11.08 34.93
N THR A 2 -25.35 -10.12 35.60
CA THR A 2 -25.03 -8.81 35.00
C THR A 2 -24.00 -8.98 33.90
N LYS A 3 -24.15 -8.24 32.80
CA LYS A 3 -23.21 -8.28 31.67
C LYS A 3 -21.84 -7.77 32.12
N GLU A 4 -20.81 -8.58 31.91
CA GLU A 4 -19.41 -8.21 32.12
C GLU A 4 -18.79 -7.75 30.80
N ILE A 5 -18.03 -6.66 30.85
CA ILE A 5 -17.39 -6.07 29.68
C ILE A 5 -15.89 -5.92 29.97
N VAL A 6 -15.06 -6.55 29.14
CA VAL A 6 -13.61 -6.32 29.19
C VAL A 6 -13.34 -4.89 28.75
N THR A 7 -12.67 -4.15 29.61
CA THR A 7 -12.36 -2.73 29.40
C THR A 7 -10.95 -2.43 29.87
N PHE A 8 -10.45 -1.25 29.51
CA PHE A 8 -9.11 -0.80 29.76
C PHE A 8 -9.15 0.56 30.44
N LYS A 9 -8.31 0.72 31.47
CA LYS A 9 -8.30 1.93 32.29
C LYS A 9 -6.88 2.45 32.47
N GLY A 10 -6.76 3.77 32.34
CA GLY A 10 -5.57 4.53 32.73
C GLY A 10 -5.75 5.13 34.13
N PHE A 11 -4.62 5.31 34.80
CA PHE A 11 -4.50 5.95 36.11
C PHE A 11 -3.28 6.86 36.12
N ASN A 12 -3.21 7.77 37.09
CA ASN A 12 -1.94 8.43 37.39
C ASN A 12 -0.93 7.44 38.01
N LYS A 13 0.30 7.90 38.29
CA LYS A 13 1.39 7.07 38.83
C LYS A 13 1.04 6.37 40.16
N ASP A 14 0.11 6.94 40.92
CA ASP A 14 -0.34 6.45 42.22
C ASP A 14 -1.56 5.50 42.13
N LEU A 15 -1.96 5.05 40.93
CA LEU A 15 -3.19 4.28 40.69
C LEU A 15 -4.47 5.03 41.11
N LYS A 16 -4.49 6.35 40.95
CA LYS A 16 -5.69 7.17 41.20
C LYS A 16 -6.34 7.63 39.90
N CYS A 17 -7.65 7.81 39.97
CA CYS A 17 -8.43 8.56 39.00
C CYS A 17 -9.18 9.65 39.78
N ARG A 18 -8.75 10.91 39.61
CA ARG A 18 -9.15 12.02 40.49
C ARG A 18 -8.84 11.66 41.95
N ASP A 19 -9.83 11.74 42.83
CA ASP A 19 -9.68 11.50 44.27
C ASP A 19 -9.88 10.03 44.67
N PHE A 20 -10.25 9.15 43.72
CA PHE A 20 -10.49 7.74 44.00
C PHE A 20 -9.22 6.90 43.83
N GLN A 21 -8.88 6.12 44.87
CA GLN A 21 -7.75 5.20 44.89
C GLN A 21 -8.16 3.81 44.40
N PHE A 22 -7.43 3.29 43.41
CA PHE A 22 -7.59 1.91 42.94
C PHE A 22 -6.44 1.03 43.42
N GLU A 23 -6.67 -0.28 43.32
CA GLU A 23 -5.69 -1.31 43.63
C GLU A 23 -5.86 -2.48 42.64
N ILE A 24 -4.73 -3.02 42.17
CA ILE A 24 -4.72 -4.17 41.27
C ILE A 24 -5.27 -5.40 42.00
N GLY A 25 -6.09 -6.19 41.32
CA GLY A 25 -6.77 -7.37 41.83
C GLY A 25 -8.07 -7.08 42.58
N LYS A 26 -8.42 -5.82 42.84
CA LYS A 26 -9.63 -5.45 43.61
C LYS A 26 -10.81 -5.08 42.73
N THR A 27 -12.00 -5.26 43.32
CA THR A 27 -13.29 -4.85 42.78
C THR A 27 -13.82 -3.66 43.56
N PHE A 28 -14.35 -2.68 42.84
CA PHE A 28 -14.90 -1.46 43.40
C PHE A 28 -16.35 -1.27 42.96
N HIS A 29 -17.15 -0.67 43.83
CA HIS A 29 -18.56 -0.38 43.61
C HIS A 29 -18.81 1.12 43.80
N HIS A 30 -19.59 1.69 42.88
CA HIS A 30 -19.99 3.09 42.89
C HIS A 30 -21.43 3.20 43.38
N ASP A 31 -21.66 4.07 44.35
CA ASP A 31 -22.99 4.36 44.87
C ASP A 31 -23.64 5.50 44.08
N GLY A 32 -24.91 5.30 43.71
CA GLY A 32 -25.73 6.30 43.03
C GLY A 32 -25.81 6.13 41.51
N LYS A 33 -26.22 7.20 40.82
CA LYS A 33 -26.46 7.18 39.37
C LYS A 33 -25.14 6.97 38.62
N VAL A 34 -25.16 6.14 37.58
CA VAL A 34 -24.06 5.97 36.61
C VAL A 34 -24.39 6.80 35.38
N GLU A 35 -23.45 7.65 34.97
CA GLU A 35 -23.65 8.57 33.83
C GLU A 35 -22.33 8.76 33.06
N ALA A 36 -22.38 8.58 31.75
CA ALA A 36 -21.24 8.75 30.86
C ALA A 36 -20.66 10.16 31.02
N CYS A 37 -19.36 10.24 31.32
CA CYS A 37 -18.64 11.48 31.68
C CYS A 37 -19.08 12.18 32.98
N GLY A 38 -20.16 11.76 33.64
CA GLY A 38 -20.66 12.35 34.87
C GLY A 38 -20.21 11.60 36.13
N SER A 39 -20.59 10.33 36.24
CA SER A 39 -20.44 9.53 37.47
C SER A 39 -20.29 8.03 37.19
N GLY A 40 -19.81 7.26 38.17
CA GLY A 40 -19.43 5.87 38.01
C GLY A 40 -17.95 5.70 37.65
N PHE A 41 -17.54 4.46 37.40
CA PHE A 41 -16.18 4.14 37.00
C PHE A 41 -16.02 4.21 35.49
N HIS A 42 -15.16 5.12 35.01
CA HIS A 42 -14.86 5.24 33.59
C HIS A 42 -13.70 4.34 33.16
N ALA A 43 -13.91 3.64 32.04
CA ALA A 43 -12.93 2.82 31.32
C ALA A 43 -13.29 2.81 29.81
N CYS A 44 -12.42 2.28 28.95
CA CYS A 44 -12.65 2.20 27.50
C CYS A 44 -12.68 0.74 27.02
N GLU A 45 -13.52 0.39 26.06
CA GLU A 45 -13.46 -0.95 25.44
C GLU A 45 -12.25 -1.09 24.51
N CYS A 46 -11.88 -0.03 23.78
CA CYS A 46 -10.64 0.06 23.00
C CYS A 46 -9.50 0.60 23.88
N PRO A 47 -8.37 -0.12 24.01
CA PRO A 47 -7.20 0.37 24.74
C PRO A 47 -6.70 1.75 24.28
N PHE A 48 -6.69 2.01 22.98
CA PHE A 48 -6.09 3.24 22.44
C PHE A 48 -6.88 4.51 22.77
N ASP A 49 -8.18 4.40 23.02
CA ASP A 49 -8.98 5.55 23.46
C ASP A 49 -8.57 6.04 24.86
N VAL A 50 -7.96 5.18 25.67
CA VAL A 50 -7.44 5.55 26.99
C VAL A 50 -6.36 6.62 26.89
N PHE A 51 -5.57 6.64 25.81
CA PHE A 51 -4.49 7.61 25.63
C PHE A 51 -4.99 9.05 25.48
N SER A 52 -6.25 9.25 25.07
CA SER A 52 -6.89 10.57 25.03
C SER A 52 -7.12 11.16 26.42
N TYR A 53 -7.12 10.33 27.47
CA TYR A 53 -7.37 10.72 28.86
C TYR A 53 -6.13 10.57 29.75
N TYR A 54 -5.28 9.60 29.44
CA TYR A 54 -4.11 9.22 30.23
C TYR A 54 -2.91 9.05 29.29
N PRO A 55 -1.99 10.03 29.19
CA PRO A 55 -0.87 9.97 28.27
C PRO A 55 0.16 8.91 28.72
N PRO A 56 0.79 8.15 27.78
CA PRO A 56 1.77 7.09 28.06
C PRO A 56 2.95 7.48 28.95
N ALA A 57 3.40 8.72 28.89
CA ALA A 57 4.58 9.16 29.64
C ALA A 57 4.33 9.29 31.16
N GLU A 58 3.08 9.44 31.59
CA GLU A 58 2.74 9.82 32.96
C GLU A 58 1.73 8.88 33.63
N SER A 59 1.28 7.86 32.91
CA SER A 59 0.14 7.04 33.32
C SER A 59 0.47 5.57 33.45
N ARG A 60 -0.32 4.88 34.27
CA ARG A 60 -0.31 3.42 34.43
C ARG A 60 -1.59 2.86 33.83
N TYR A 61 -1.55 1.60 33.37
CA TYR A 61 -2.64 1.00 32.62
C TYR A 61 -3.03 -0.37 33.16
N ALA A 62 -4.32 -0.70 33.11
CA ALA A 62 -4.81 -2.02 33.51
C ALA A 62 -5.87 -2.57 32.55
N GLU A 63 -5.91 -3.90 32.43
CA GLU A 63 -7.10 -4.62 31.99
C GLU A 63 -8.09 -4.66 33.15
N THR A 64 -9.37 -4.42 32.84
CA THR A 64 -10.44 -4.31 33.82
C THR A 64 -11.69 -5.03 33.34
N ILE A 65 -12.57 -5.39 34.28
CA ILE A 65 -13.92 -5.88 33.99
C ILE A 65 -14.90 -4.85 34.51
N SER A 66 -15.65 -4.23 33.61
CA SER A 66 -16.72 -3.29 33.95
C SER A 66 -18.06 -4.02 33.92
N PHE A 67 -18.86 -3.87 34.97
CA PHE A 67 -20.13 -4.57 35.12
C PHE A 67 -21.13 -3.81 36.00
N GLY A 68 -22.35 -4.34 36.10
CA GLY A 68 -23.48 -3.67 36.73
C GLY A 68 -24.22 -2.74 35.77
N VAL A 69 -24.82 -1.66 36.28
CA VAL A 69 -25.40 -0.61 35.44
C VAL A 69 -24.26 0.05 34.66
N THR A 70 -24.45 0.23 33.35
CA THR A 70 -23.47 0.89 32.48
C THR A 70 -24.13 1.97 31.65
N ASP A 71 -23.38 3.02 31.33
CA ASP A 71 -23.80 4.10 30.46
C ASP A 71 -22.68 4.46 29.46
N ARG A 72 -23.05 4.85 28.24
CA ARG A 72 -22.13 5.19 27.15
C ARG A 72 -22.68 6.33 26.32
N LYS A 73 -21.79 7.14 25.74
CA LYS A 73 -22.20 8.09 24.70
C LYS A 73 -22.39 7.34 23.37
N GLU A 74 -23.40 7.72 22.61
CA GLU A 74 -23.64 7.17 21.27
C GLU A 74 -22.61 7.66 20.25
N GLU A 75 -22.11 8.88 20.45
CA GLU A 75 -21.09 9.50 19.60
C GLU A 75 -19.79 9.73 20.39
N GLY A 76 -18.67 9.31 19.82
CA GLY A 76 -17.33 9.51 20.38
C GLY A 76 -16.50 8.24 20.42
N ASP A 77 -15.68 8.14 21.45
CA ASP A 77 -14.80 7.00 21.70
C ASP A 77 -15.53 5.86 22.43
N THR A 78 -14.80 4.77 22.69
CA THR A 78 -15.36 3.57 23.35
C THR A 78 -15.47 3.70 24.87
N LYS A 79 -15.44 4.92 25.42
CA LYS A 79 -15.52 5.13 26.86
C LYS A 79 -16.90 4.76 27.39
N ILE A 80 -16.91 4.00 28.48
CA ILE A 80 -18.10 3.63 29.24
C ILE A 80 -17.96 4.10 30.68
N ALA A 81 -19.10 4.30 31.35
CA ALA A 81 -19.21 4.41 32.80
C ALA A 81 -19.87 3.14 33.35
N SER A 82 -19.39 2.59 34.46
CA SER A 82 -19.98 1.43 35.12
C SER A 82 -20.23 1.63 36.61
N ALA A 83 -21.21 0.91 37.16
CA ALA A 83 -21.47 0.85 38.59
C ALA A 83 -20.39 0.07 39.33
N SER A 84 -19.71 -0.87 38.66
CA SER A 84 -18.67 -1.69 39.27
C SER A 84 -17.54 -1.96 38.29
N ILE A 85 -16.33 -2.03 38.83
CA ILE A 85 -15.12 -2.30 38.07
C ILE A 85 -14.17 -3.18 38.87
N THR A 86 -13.64 -4.23 38.23
CA THR A 86 -12.52 -5.02 38.76
C THR A 86 -11.25 -4.64 38.02
N ILE A 87 -10.21 -4.26 38.75
CA ILE A 87 -8.90 -3.95 38.17
C ILE A 87 -8.10 -5.25 38.10
N LYS A 88 -8.11 -5.98 36.98
CA LYS A 88 -7.59 -7.36 36.95
C LYS A 88 -6.07 -7.41 37.11
N ALA A 89 -5.37 -6.70 36.24
CA ALA A 89 -3.93 -6.76 36.13
C ALA A 89 -3.40 -5.46 35.53
N GLU A 90 -2.28 -4.98 36.07
CA GLU A 90 -1.52 -3.92 35.45
C GLU A 90 -0.83 -4.44 34.18
N LEU A 91 -0.83 -3.60 33.14
CA LEU A 91 -0.21 -3.88 31.86
C LEU A 91 0.97 -2.93 31.65
N THR A 92 2.11 -3.48 31.23
CA THR A 92 3.19 -2.68 30.67
C THR A 92 2.72 -2.00 29.37
N LEU A 93 3.36 -0.90 28.97
CA LEU A 93 2.99 -0.21 27.72
C LEU A 93 3.01 -1.13 26.48
N PRO A 94 4.02 -2.02 26.28
CA PRO A 94 3.99 -2.99 25.19
C PRO A 94 2.78 -3.94 25.24
N GLN A 95 2.46 -4.47 26.42
CA GLN A 95 1.27 -5.33 26.59
C GLN A 95 -0.02 -4.56 26.31
N PHE A 96 -0.11 -3.31 26.75
CA PHE A 96 -1.27 -2.46 26.50
C PHE A 96 -1.47 -2.17 25.01
N ILE A 97 -0.38 -1.89 24.29
CA ILE A 97 -0.39 -1.71 22.83
C ILE A 97 -0.83 -2.99 22.13
N GLN A 98 -0.32 -4.15 22.54
CA GLN A 98 -0.71 -5.44 22.00
C GLN A 98 -2.22 -5.68 22.14
N ARG A 99 -2.83 -5.31 23.27
CA ARG A 99 -4.28 -5.39 23.45
C ARG A 99 -5.06 -4.48 22.51
N GLY A 100 -4.50 -3.31 22.18
CA GLY A 100 -5.10 -2.41 21.20
C GLY A 100 -5.13 -3.02 19.81
N ILE A 101 -4.03 -3.67 19.41
CA ILE A 101 -3.94 -4.40 18.14
C ILE A 101 -4.95 -5.56 18.10
N GLU A 102 -5.03 -6.36 19.17
CA GLU A 102 -5.99 -7.46 19.30
C GLU A 102 -7.44 -6.98 19.20
N TRP A 103 -7.76 -5.84 19.84
CA TRP A 103 -9.09 -5.25 19.75
C TRP A 103 -9.42 -4.85 18.31
N ILE A 104 -8.52 -4.18 17.59
CA ILE A 104 -8.73 -3.81 16.18
C ILE A 104 -8.97 -5.07 15.33
N TRP A 105 -8.13 -6.10 15.49
CA TRP A 105 -8.30 -7.38 14.81
C TRP A 105 -9.64 -8.06 15.12
N SER A 106 -10.18 -7.88 16.33
CA SER A 106 -11.51 -8.40 16.67
C SER A 106 -12.66 -7.66 15.98
N LYS A 107 -12.43 -6.42 15.50
CA LYS A 107 -13.42 -5.61 14.78
C LYS A 107 -13.39 -5.81 13.28
N ILE A 108 -12.36 -6.47 12.75
CA ILE A 108 -12.30 -6.80 11.34
C ILE A 108 -13.37 -7.83 11.01
N ASP A 109 -14.17 -7.50 10.01
CA ASP A 109 -15.08 -8.45 9.40
C ASP A 109 -14.25 -9.48 8.61
N LYS A 110 -14.08 -10.66 9.21
CA LYS A 110 -13.33 -11.77 8.60
C LYS A 110 -14.05 -12.34 7.38
N SER A 111 -15.31 -11.99 7.13
CA SER A 111 -15.98 -12.34 5.86
C SER A 111 -15.47 -11.51 4.68
N LEU A 112 -14.75 -10.41 4.95
CA LEU A 112 -14.03 -9.61 3.95
C LEU A 112 -12.59 -10.08 3.72
N GLU A 113 -12.14 -11.17 4.35
CA GLU A 113 -10.83 -11.78 4.03
C GLU A 113 -10.81 -12.22 2.55
N GLN A 114 -10.10 -11.44 1.73
CA GLN A 114 -9.68 -11.71 0.34
C GLN A 114 -10.70 -11.54 -0.80
N GLN A 115 -10.89 -10.30 -1.22
CA GLN A 115 -11.06 -9.96 -2.65
C GLN A 115 -9.73 -9.95 -3.43
N ILE A 116 -8.69 -10.64 -2.95
CA ILE A 116 -7.63 -11.11 -3.86
C ILE A 116 -8.18 -12.42 -4.42
N MET A 117 -8.81 -12.35 -5.60
CA MET A 117 -9.25 -13.53 -6.33
C MET A 117 -8.00 -14.33 -6.73
N THR A 118 -7.49 -15.18 -5.85
CA THR A 118 -6.45 -16.14 -6.19
C THR A 118 -7.11 -17.28 -6.95
N GLY A 119 -6.87 -17.34 -8.26
CA GLY A 119 -7.39 -18.36 -9.17
C GLY A 119 -6.82 -18.16 -10.57
N ASP A 120 -7.08 -19.08 -11.50
CA ASP A 120 -6.48 -18.97 -12.85
C ASP A 120 -7.12 -17.85 -13.71
N TRP A 121 -8.30 -17.34 -13.32
CA TRP A 121 -9.09 -16.42 -14.15
C TRP A 121 -9.77 -15.34 -13.30
N SER A 122 -9.66 -14.06 -13.65
CA SER A 122 -10.51 -13.00 -13.07
C SER A 122 -10.86 -11.89 -14.06
N ALA A 123 -12.01 -11.24 -13.87
CA ALA A 123 -12.38 -10.07 -14.66
C ALA A 123 -11.65 -8.78 -14.20
N ALA A 124 -11.20 -8.74 -12.94
CA ALA A 124 -10.62 -7.55 -12.31
C ALA A 124 -9.11 -7.72 -12.08
N THR A 125 -8.68 -7.94 -10.84
CA THR A 125 -7.28 -8.17 -10.50
C THR A 125 -7.04 -9.65 -10.25
N ASN A 126 -5.96 -10.21 -10.81
CA ASN A 126 -5.54 -11.58 -10.57
C ASN A 126 -4.01 -11.63 -10.36
N THR A 127 -3.54 -12.68 -9.69
CA THR A 127 -2.11 -13.05 -9.63
C THR A 127 -1.82 -14.39 -10.33
N GLY A 128 -2.86 -15.08 -10.83
CA GLY A 128 -2.79 -16.35 -11.54
C GLY A 128 -2.63 -16.23 -13.06
N TYR A 129 -3.24 -17.16 -13.81
CA TYR A 129 -2.97 -17.31 -15.24
C TYR A 129 -3.47 -16.15 -16.11
N GLN A 130 -4.72 -15.70 -15.91
CA GLN A 130 -5.34 -14.70 -16.78
C GLN A 130 -6.21 -13.68 -16.02
N SER A 131 -6.20 -12.42 -16.49
CA SER A 131 -7.24 -11.45 -16.14
C SER A 131 -7.60 -10.47 -17.25
N ALA A 132 -8.80 -9.89 -17.19
CA ALA A 132 -9.18 -8.85 -18.14
C ALA A 132 -8.55 -7.48 -17.81
N ALA A 133 -8.53 -7.07 -16.53
CA ALA A 133 -8.02 -5.75 -16.14
C ALA A 133 -6.55 -5.77 -15.71
N THR A 134 -6.22 -6.27 -14.52
CA THR A 134 -4.84 -6.26 -14.00
C THR A 134 -4.39 -7.67 -13.66
N ASN A 135 -3.25 -8.13 -14.18
CA ASN A 135 -2.62 -9.38 -13.76
C ASN A 135 -1.19 -9.10 -13.29
N THR A 136 -0.70 -9.86 -12.33
CA THR A 136 0.73 -9.90 -11.98
C THR A 136 1.41 -11.22 -12.34
N GLY A 137 0.63 -12.18 -12.86
CA GLY A 137 1.07 -13.49 -13.36
C GLY A 137 1.21 -13.52 -14.89
N TYR A 138 0.62 -14.52 -15.55
CA TYR A 138 0.98 -14.86 -16.92
C TYR A 138 0.42 -13.90 -17.98
N GLN A 139 -0.88 -13.60 -17.97
CA GLN A 139 -1.53 -12.86 -19.04
C GLN A 139 -2.60 -11.86 -18.57
N SER A 140 -2.67 -10.68 -19.20
CA SER A 140 -3.87 -9.82 -19.09
C SER A 140 -4.24 -9.10 -20.39
N ALA A 141 -5.50 -8.65 -20.50
CA ALA A 141 -5.90 -7.82 -21.63
C ALA A 141 -5.43 -6.36 -21.46
N ALA A 142 -5.62 -5.74 -20.29
CA ALA A 142 -5.20 -4.35 -20.05
C ALA A 142 -3.77 -4.24 -19.50
N THR A 143 -3.55 -4.48 -18.21
CA THR A 143 -2.24 -4.25 -17.55
C THR A 143 -1.68 -5.54 -17.00
N ASN A 144 -0.44 -5.92 -17.36
CA ASN A 144 0.28 -7.02 -16.73
C ASN A 144 1.63 -6.54 -16.21
N THR A 145 2.11 -7.13 -15.12
CA THR A 145 3.49 -6.95 -14.65
C THR A 145 4.38 -8.18 -14.88
N GLY A 146 3.79 -9.32 -15.27
CA GLY A 146 4.48 -10.55 -15.64
C GLY A 146 4.67 -10.72 -17.15
N ASP A 147 4.28 -11.86 -17.71
CA ASP A 147 4.82 -12.28 -19.02
C ASP A 147 4.18 -11.54 -20.22
N TRP A 148 2.85 -11.37 -20.21
CA TRP A 148 2.14 -10.88 -21.39
C TRP A 148 0.97 -9.93 -21.08
N SER A 149 0.83 -8.86 -21.87
CA SER A 149 -0.45 -8.16 -21.98
C SER A 149 -0.77 -7.66 -23.39
N ALA A 150 -2.04 -7.39 -23.68
CA ALA A 150 -2.41 -6.75 -24.94
C ALA A 150 -2.11 -5.24 -24.92
N ALA A 151 -2.48 -4.51 -23.85
CA ALA A 151 -2.29 -3.06 -23.79
C ALA A 151 -0.96 -2.63 -23.15
N THR A 152 -0.75 -2.83 -21.85
CA THR A 152 0.43 -2.35 -21.13
C THR A 152 1.09 -3.46 -20.34
N ASN A 153 2.37 -3.74 -20.58
CA ASN A 153 3.15 -4.68 -19.77
C ASN A 153 4.38 -3.97 -19.20
N THR A 154 4.80 -4.33 -18.00
CA THR A 154 6.09 -3.92 -17.44
C THR A 154 7.13 -5.04 -17.41
N GLY A 155 6.73 -6.28 -17.67
CA GLY A 155 7.59 -7.46 -17.77
C GLY A 155 7.97 -7.78 -19.22
N ASP A 156 7.67 -9.00 -19.67
CA ASP A 156 8.34 -9.54 -20.85
C ASP A 156 7.79 -8.99 -22.17
N ARG A 157 6.48 -9.03 -22.39
CA ARG A 157 5.93 -8.72 -23.72
C ARG A 157 4.57 -8.01 -23.69
N SER A 158 4.36 -7.07 -24.61
CA SER A 158 3.01 -6.55 -24.90
C SER A 158 2.75 -6.27 -26.38
N ALA A 159 1.48 -6.17 -26.78
CA ALA A 159 1.15 -5.75 -28.13
C ALA A 159 1.28 -4.23 -28.30
N ALA A 160 0.73 -3.42 -27.38
CA ALA A 160 0.80 -1.96 -27.49
C ALA A 160 2.05 -1.37 -26.79
N THR A 161 2.07 -1.26 -25.47
CA THR A 161 3.14 -0.56 -24.73
C THR A 161 3.85 -1.51 -23.77
N ASN A 162 5.17 -1.61 -23.85
CA ASN A 162 5.98 -2.33 -22.85
C ASN A 162 7.05 -1.41 -22.28
N THR A 163 7.42 -1.60 -21.02
CA THR A 163 8.61 -0.97 -20.43
C THR A 163 9.78 -1.93 -20.21
N GLY A 164 9.56 -3.24 -20.35
CA GLY A 164 10.57 -4.30 -20.27
C GLY A 164 11.03 -4.80 -21.65
N ASN A 165 10.92 -6.09 -21.91
CA ASN A 165 11.74 -6.73 -22.94
C ASN A 165 11.25 -6.50 -24.38
N ARG A 166 9.94 -6.60 -24.65
CA ARG A 166 9.44 -6.49 -26.04
C ARG A 166 8.06 -5.86 -26.18
N SER A 167 7.85 -5.04 -27.20
CA SER A 167 6.49 -4.74 -27.69
C SER A 167 6.37 -4.70 -29.20
N ALA A 168 5.13 -4.76 -29.73
CA ALA A 168 4.90 -4.52 -31.15
C ALA A 168 4.84 -3.01 -31.46
N ALA A 169 4.12 -2.19 -30.68
CA ALA A 169 4.01 -0.76 -30.96
C ALA A 169 5.10 0.09 -30.27
N THR A 170 5.05 0.26 -28.95
CA THR A 170 5.97 1.17 -28.22
C THR A 170 6.69 0.42 -27.11
N ASN A 171 8.02 0.45 -27.09
CA ASN A 171 8.80 -0.06 -25.96
C ASN A 171 9.71 1.04 -25.42
N THR A 172 9.99 1.03 -24.12
CA THR A 172 11.05 1.85 -23.52
C THR A 172 12.29 1.05 -23.10
N GLY A 173 12.21 -0.28 -23.10
CA GLY A 173 13.32 -1.20 -22.82
C GLY A 173 13.97 -1.74 -24.11
N ASP A 174 14.07 -3.07 -24.23
CA ASP A 174 15.05 -3.67 -25.15
C ASP A 174 14.65 -3.61 -26.62
N TRP A 175 13.42 -3.98 -26.95
CA TRP A 175 13.01 -4.10 -28.36
C TRP A 175 11.56 -3.67 -28.65
N SER A 176 11.35 -2.99 -29.77
CA SER A 176 10.02 -2.87 -30.38
C SER A 176 10.02 -3.02 -31.90
N ALA A 177 8.87 -3.37 -32.49
CA ALA A 177 8.73 -3.37 -33.94
C ALA A 177 8.57 -1.94 -34.48
N ALA A 178 7.70 -1.13 -33.90
CA ALA A 178 7.48 0.25 -34.36
C ALA A 178 8.42 1.26 -33.68
N THR A 179 8.14 1.68 -32.45
CA THR A 179 8.86 2.77 -31.76
C THR A 179 9.55 2.26 -30.50
N ASN A 180 10.87 2.44 -30.37
CA ASN A 180 11.58 2.17 -29.12
C ASN A 180 12.31 3.42 -28.65
N THR A 181 12.40 3.63 -27.35
CA THR A 181 13.28 4.66 -26.77
C THR A 181 14.56 4.10 -26.14
N GLY A 182 14.64 2.79 -25.93
CA GLY A 182 15.80 2.06 -25.41
C GLY A 182 16.68 1.48 -26.53
N ASP A 183 16.85 0.16 -26.54
CA ASP A 183 17.98 -0.43 -27.26
C ASP A 183 17.76 -0.59 -28.77
N ARG A 184 16.64 -1.19 -29.18
CA ARG A 184 16.44 -1.56 -30.59
C ARG A 184 15.01 -1.35 -31.08
N SER A 185 14.86 -0.89 -32.33
CA SER A 185 13.58 -1.02 -33.04
C SER A 185 13.74 -1.34 -34.52
N ALA A 186 12.67 -1.83 -35.16
CA ALA A 186 12.67 -1.99 -36.61
C ALA A 186 12.38 -0.65 -37.32
N ALA A 187 11.34 0.09 -36.93
CA ALA A 187 11.01 1.37 -37.57
C ALA A 187 11.75 2.57 -36.96
N THR A 188 11.37 3.03 -35.77
CA THR A 188 11.89 4.27 -35.18
C THR A 188 12.52 4.01 -33.82
N ASN A 189 13.77 4.41 -33.62
CA ASN A 189 14.40 4.38 -32.30
C ASN A 189 14.91 5.77 -31.92
N THR A 190 14.92 6.11 -30.64
CA THR A 190 15.62 7.29 -30.13
C THR A 190 16.90 6.96 -29.35
N GLY A 191 17.11 5.69 -29.00
CA GLY A 191 18.30 5.19 -28.31
C GLY A 191 19.32 4.54 -29.25
N ASN A 192 19.63 3.26 -29.03
CA ASN A 192 20.88 2.69 -29.55
C ASN A 192 20.83 2.32 -31.05
N ARG A 193 19.82 1.59 -31.51
CA ARG A 193 19.79 1.12 -32.91
C ARG A 193 18.39 1.05 -33.53
N SER A 194 18.26 1.42 -34.80
CA SER A 194 17.08 1.05 -35.60
C SER A 194 17.44 0.55 -37.00
N ALA A 195 16.49 -0.12 -37.67
CA ALA A 195 16.65 -0.45 -39.08
C ALA A 195 16.28 0.76 -39.97
N ALA A 196 15.13 1.41 -39.76
CA ALA A 196 14.71 2.53 -40.60
C ALA A 196 15.24 3.88 -40.08
N THR A 197 14.68 4.43 -39.00
CA THR A 197 15.00 5.79 -38.52
C THR A 197 15.54 5.75 -37.10
N ASN A 198 16.71 6.34 -36.82
CA ASN A 198 17.19 6.54 -35.45
C ASN A 198 17.52 8.01 -35.22
N THR A 199 17.36 8.49 -33.99
CA THR A 199 17.88 9.81 -33.58
C THR A 199 19.10 9.70 -32.65
N GLY A 200 19.40 8.51 -32.15
CA GLY A 200 20.53 8.23 -31.27
C GLY A 200 21.75 7.66 -32.01
N TYR A 201 22.19 6.46 -31.64
CA TYR A 201 23.54 6.01 -32.00
C TYR A 201 23.66 5.50 -33.45
N GLN A 202 22.81 4.57 -33.88
CA GLN A 202 22.95 3.91 -35.20
C GLN A 202 21.63 3.63 -35.92
N SER A 203 21.60 3.80 -37.25
CA SER A 203 20.54 3.21 -38.08
C SER A 203 21.07 2.62 -39.39
N ALA A 204 20.29 1.76 -40.05
CA ALA A 204 20.62 1.31 -41.39
C ALA A 204 20.22 2.34 -42.46
N ALA A 205 18.99 2.86 -42.43
CA ALA A 205 18.53 3.83 -43.42
C ALA A 205 18.86 5.28 -43.01
N THR A 206 18.10 5.88 -42.11
CA THR A 206 18.21 7.32 -41.76
C THR A 206 18.60 7.49 -40.31
N ASN A 207 19.68 8.22 -40.03
CA ASN A 207 20.01 8.63 -38.66
C ASN A 207 20.13 10.16 -38.59
N THR A 208 19.80 10.74 -37.44
CA THR A 208 20.12 12.15 -37.15
C THR A 208 21.24 12.30 -36.13
N GLY A 209 21.64 11.21 -35.47
CA GLY A 209 22.73 11.17 -34.49
C GLY A 209 24.04 10.66 -35.08
N ASN A 210 24.61 9.61 -34.48
CA ASN A 210 26.03 9.33 -34.70
C ASN A 210 26.34 8.67 -36.06
N ARG A 211 25.64 7.61 -36.45
CA ARG A 211 26.01 6.83 -37.65
C ARG A 211 24.81 6.28 -38.43
N SER A 212 24.89 6.29 -39.76
CA SER A 212 24.00 5.46 -40.59
C SER A 212 24.71 4.80 -41.77
N ALA A 213 24.08 3.79 -42.38
CA ALA A 213 24.59 3.23 -43.64
C ALA A 213 24.15 4.09 -44.85
N ALA A 214 22.88 4.49 -44.94
CA ALA A 214 22.40 5.28 -46.08
C ALA A 214 22.52 6.79 -45.84
N THR A 215 21.64 7.39 -45.04
CA THR A 215 21.55 8.85 -44.87
C THR A 215 21.79 9.22 -43.42
N ASN A 216 22.73 10.12 -43.12
CA ASN A 216 22.88 10.71 -41.79
C ASN A 216 22.83 12.22 -41.89
N THR A 217 22.36 12.88 -40.83
CA THR A 217 22.49 14.33 -40.66
C THR A 217 23.47 14.72 -39.55
N GLY A 218 23.96 13.76 -38.78
CA GLY A 218 24.97 13.98 -37.73
C GLY A 218 26.37 13.57 -38.16
N ASN A 219 27.00 12.68 -37.39
CA ASN A 219 28.46 12.55 -37.46
C ASN A 219 28.98 11.81 -38.70
N TRP A 220 28.38 10.67 -39.05
CA TRP A 220 28.91 9.85 -40.14
C TRP A 220 27.85 9.07 -40.92
N SER A 221 28.03 8.92 -42.24
CA SER A 221 27.32 7.89 -43.01
C SER A 221 28.20 7.21 -44.06
N ALA A 222 27.79 6.03 -44.53
CA ALA A 222 28.48 5.39 -45.66
C ALA A 222 28.10 6.04 -46.99
N ALA A 223 26.81 6.30 -47.25
CA ALA A 223 26.37 6.89 -48.52
C ALA A 223 26.30 8.42 -48.46
N THR A 224 25.25 9.00 -47.86
CA THR A 224 25.00 10.45 -47.89
C THR A 224 25.03 11.03 -46.49
N ASN A 225 25.88 12.02 -46.22
CA ASN A 225 25.85 12.78 -44.96
C ASN A 225 25.60 14.26 -45.25
N THR A 226 24.85 14.91 -44.36
CA THR A 226 24.72 16.38 -44.33
C THR A 226 25.47 17.01 -43.16
N GLY A 227 26.09 16.20 -42.29
CA GLY A 227 26.93 16.64 -41.19
C GLY A 227 28.42 16.48 -41.50
N TYR A 228 29.17 15.81 -40.64
CA TYR A 228 30.64 15.92 -40.66
C TYR A 228 31.35 15.06 -41.71
N TRP A 229 30.96 13.78 -41.86
CA TRP A 229 31.72 12.83 -42.70
C TRP A 229 30.84 11.85 -43.46
N SER A 230 31.17 11.57 -44.72
CA SER A 230 30.60 10.45 -45.47
C SER A 230 31.66 9.70 -46.27
N ALA A 231 31.46 8.41 -46.53
CA ALA A 231 32.34 7.67 -47.45
C ALA A 231 32.06 7.97 -48.93
N ALA A 232 30.82 8.28 -49.33
CA ALA A 232 30.48 8.60 -50.72
C ALA A 232 30.19 10.09 -50.95
N THR A 233 29.13 10.64 -50.35
CA THR A 233 28.65 12.00 -50.64
C THR A 233 28.43 12.80 -49.36
N ASN A 234 29.25 13.84 -49.16
CA ASN A 234 29.04 14.81 -48.08
C ASN A 234 28.50 16.11 -48.66
N THR A 235 27.40 16.58 -48.09
CA THR A 235 26.66 17.75 -48.57
C THR A 235 26.72 18.94 -47.59
N GLY A 236 27.41 18.77 -46.45
CA GLY A 236 27.67 19.78 -45.43
C GLY A 236 29.16 19.94 -45.14
#